data_AF-A0A1F9KND1-F1
#
_entry.id   AF-A0A1F9KND1-F1
#
_cell.length_a   1.000
_cell.length_b   1.000
_cell.length_c   1.000
_cell.angle_alpha   90.00
_cell.angle_beta   90.00
_cell.angle_gamma   90.00
#
_symmetry.space_group_name_H-M   'P 1'
#
loop_
_entity.id
_entity.type
_entity.pdbx_description
1 polymer ?
#
loop_
_entity_poly.entity_id
_entity_poly.type
_entity_poly.pdbx_seq_one_letter_code
_entity_poly.pdbx_strand_id
1 'polypeptide(L)'
;MQKRKTPRTPSEDDLSPAQRRELARRIADANDPVRYVVYSDLLRNGRWRLFLDVSGDGYWNTIDKATLFKRERVARAVAKVYSKGRRDLLVAKITTKRGKRRVLEYE
;
A
#
# COMPACT_ATOMS: atom_id res chain seq x y z
N MET A 1 -49.65 6.13 -6.20
CA MET A 1 -48.46 5.63 -5.46
C MET A 1 -47.69 4.68 -6.40
N GLN A 2 -46.63 5.14 -7.07
CA GLN A 2 -45.84 4.29 -8.00
C GLN A 2 -44.85 3.43 -7.20
N LYS A 3 -44.93 2.09 -7.35
CA LYS A 3 -43.98 1.15 -6.76
C LYS A 3 -42.61 1.35 -7.41
N ARG A 4 -41.61 1.81 -6.65
CA ARG A 4 -40.21 1.86 -7.10
C ARG A 4 -39.73 0.43 -7.36
N LYS A 5 -39.43 0.09 -8.62
CA LYS A 5 -38.69 -1.15 -8.95
C LYS A 5 -37.29 -1.03 -8.36
N THR A 6 -36.95 -1.89 -7.40
CA THR A 6 -35.59 -2.02 -6.89
C THR A 6 -34.67 -2.39 -8.06
N PRO A 7 -33.56 -1.68 -8.32
CA PRO A 7 -32.64 -2.07 -9.38
C PRO A 7 -32.12 -3.48 -9.10
N ARG A 8 -32.17 -4.36 -10.10
CA ARG A 8 -31.56 -5.69 -9.99
C ARG A 8 -30.05 -5.51 -9.84
N THR A 9 -29.47 -6.01 -8.74
CA THR A 9 -28.03 -6.12 -8.61
C THR A 9 -27.53 -7.07 -9.70
N PRO A 10 -26.57 -6.66 -10.55
CA PRO A 10 -25.96 -7.58 -11.50
C PRO A 10 -25.41 -8.79 -10.75
N SER A 11 -25.86 -9.97 -11.14
CA SER A 11 -25.30 -11.24 -10.67
C SER A 11 -23.95 -11.47 -11.36
N GLU A 12 -23.09 -12.34 -10.81
CA GLU A 12 -21.83 -12.68 -11.48
C GLU A 12 -22.07 -13.20 -12.91
N ASP A 13 -23.24 -13.80 -13.17
CA ASP A 13 -23.72 -14.26 -14.47
C ASP A 13 -23.89 -13.17 -15.52
N ASP A 14 -24.03 -11.92 -15.10
CA ASP A 14 -24.16 -10.77 -15.99
C ASP A 14 -22.78 -10.19 -16.41
N LEU A 15 -21.67 -10.74 -15.89
CA LEU A 15 -20.32 -10.27 -16.19
C LEU A 15 -19.71 -11.01 -17.39
N SER A 16 -19.16 -10.23 -18.33
CA SER A 16 -18.31 -10.77 -19.39
C SER A 16 -17.07 -11.48 -18.80
N PRO A 17 -16.45 -12.42 -19.55
CA PRO A 17 -15.23 -13.10 -19.08
C PRO A 17 -14.10 -12.15 -18.67
N ALA A 18 -13.96 -11.01 -19.36
CA ALA A 18 -12.96 -9.99 -19.04
C ALA A 18 -13.27 -9.28 -17.71
N GLN A 19 -14.54 -8.97 -17.45
CA GLN A 19 -14.97 -8.36 -16.19
C GLN A 19 -14.82 -9.32 -15.01
N ARG A 20 -15.15 -10.61 -15.18
CA ARG A 20 -14.92 -11.64 -14.15
C ARG A 20 -13.43 -11.77 -13.80
N ARG A 21 -12.57 -11.81 -14.83
CA ARG A 21 -11.11 -11.87 -14.63
C ARG A 21 -10.59 -10.65 -13.87
N GLU A 22 -11.03 -9.45 -14.26
CA GLU A 22 -10.63 -8.20 -13.60
C GLU A 22 -11.15 -8.15 -12.15
N LEU A 23 -12.38 -8.59 -11.89
CA LEU A 23 -12.95 -8.66 -10.55
C LEU A 23 -12.16 -9.63 -9.66
N ALA A 24 -11.90 -10.84 -10.13
CA ALA A 24 -11.09 -11.82 -9.42
C ALA A 24 -9.69 -11.28 -9.12
N ARG A 25 -9.07 -10.60 -10.10
CA ARG A 25 -7.79 -9.92 -9.91
C ARG A 25 -7.85 -8.88 -8.80
N ARG A 26 -8.89 -8.03 -8.77
CA ARG A 26 -9.09 -6.99 -7.74
C ARG A 26 -9.31 -7.58 -6.36
N ILE A 27 -10.07 -8.68 -6.25
CA ILE A 27 -10.30 -9.39 -4.99
C ILE A 27 -8.99 -9.96 -4.46
N ALA A 28 -8.23 -10.69 -5.29
CA ALA A 28 -6.93 -11.21 -4.91
C ALA A 28 -5.99 -10.08 -4.44
N ASP A 29 -5.97 -8.99 -5.19
CA ASP A 29 -5.21 -7.77 -4.89
C ASP A 29 -5.63 -7.08 -3.59
N ALA A 30 -6.91 -7.15 -3.20
CA ALA A 30 -7.43 -6.58 -1.97
C ALA A 30 -7.13 -7.48 -0.76
N ASN A 31 -7.17 -8.80 -0.98
CA ASN A 31 -6.88 -9.81 0.03
C ASN A 31 -5.38 -9.98 0.32
N ASP A 32 -4.51 -9.60 -0.61
CA ASP A 32 -3.07 -9.57 -0.38
C ASP A 32 -2.74 -8.51 0.70
N PRO A 33 -2.19 -8.92 1.87
CA PRO A 33 -1.84 -8.00 2.94
C PRO A 33 -0.44 -7.41 2.78
N VAL A 34 0.32 -7.75 1.74
CA VAL A 34 1.68 -7.25 1.53
C VAL A 34 1.63 -5.79 1.09
N ARG A 35 2.35 -4.93 1.80
CA ARG A 35 2.53 -3.52 1.46
C ARG A 35 4.00 -3.16 1.51
N TYR A 36 4.33 -2.03 0.93
CA TYR A 36 5.67 -1.47 0.92
C TYR A 36 5.60 -0.10 1.58
N VAL A 37 6.64 0.26 2.33
CA VAL A 37 6.78 1.56 2.96
C VAL A 37 8.14 2.14 2.62
N VAL A 38 8.24 3.47 2.58
CA VAL A 38 9.51 4.16 2.40
C VAL A 38 10.04 4.55 3.78
N TYR A 39 11.34 4.35 4.01
CA TYR A 39 11.99 4.75 5.25
C TYR A 39 13.38 5.33 5.02
N SER A 40 13.86 6.07 6.01
CA SER A 40 15.26 6.48 6.14
C SER A 40 15.89 5.74 7.31
N ASP A 41 17.05 5.12 7.10
CA ASP A 41 17.91 4.63 8.18
C ASP A 41 18.94 5.71 8.53
N LEU A 42 18.62 6.49 9.58
CA LEU A 42 19.40 7.67 9.95
C LEU A 42 20.84 7.34 10.35
N LEU A 43 21.05 6.17 10.97
CA LEU A 43 22.33 5.75 11.53
C LEU A 43 22.98 4.62 10.73
N ARG A 44 22.36 4.17 9.62
CA ARG A 44 22.84 3.07 8.76
C ARG A 44 23.16 1.77 9.52
N ASN A 45 22.51 1.57 10.65
CA ASN A 45 22.71 0.41 11.53
C ASN A 45 21.38 -0.26 11.92
N GLY A 46 20.28 0.16 11.28
CA GLY A 46 18.93 -0.38 11.50
C GLY A 46 18.30 -0.02 12.84
N ARG A 47 18.98 0.72 13.73
CA ARG A 47 18.43 1.07 15.06
C ARG A 47 17.46 2.24 15.00
N TRP A 48 17.67 3.17 14.08
CA TRP A 48 16.88 4.41 13.98
C TRP A 48 16.30 4.57 12.58
N ARG A 49 15.05 4.12 12.45
CA ARG A 49 14.29 4.19 11.19
C ARG A 49 13.17 5.21 11.29
N LEU A 50 13.11 6.08 10.29
CA LEU A 50 12.05 7.04 10.10
C LEU A 50 11.21 6.65 8.89
N PHE A 51 9.91 6.46 9.07
CA PHE A 51 9.00 6.05 8.01
C PHE A 51 8.29 7.24 7.40
N LEU A 52 8.28 7.31 6.08
CA LEU A 52 7.69 8.41 5.33
C LEU A 52 6.16 8.40 5.45
N ASP A 53 5.61 9.57 5.74
CA ASP A 53 4.19 9.89 5.59
C ASP A 53 4.04 10.99 4.53
N VAL A 54 3.64 10.58 3.34
CA VAL A 54 3.43 11.46 2.18
C VAL A 54 2.28 12.43 2.43
N SER A 55 1.26 12.03 3.19
CA SER A 55 0.10 12.89 3.46
C SER A 55 0.46 14.05 4.40
N GLY A 56 1.33 13.80 5.38
CA GLY A 56 1.84 14.82 6.29
C GLY A 56 3.13 15.52 5.83
N ASP A 57 3.63 15.18 4.64
CA ASP A 57 4.95 15.59 4.12
C ASP A 57 6.08 15.47 5.16
N GLY A 58 6.13 14.34 5.87
CA GLY A 58 6.97 14.17 7.05
C GLY A 58 7.37 12.73 7.33
N TYR A 59 7.94 12.51 8.51
CA TYR A 59 8.41 11.19 8.94
C TYR A 59 7.95 10.86 10.35
N TRP A 60 7.66 9.57 10.57
CA TRP A 60 7.31 9.02 11.87
C TRP A 60 8.37 8.02 12.35
N ASN A 61 8.58 7.93 13.66
CA ASN A 61 9.41 6.91 14.28
C ASN A 61 8.73 5.54 14.41
N THR A 62 7.47 5.42 13.96
CA THR A 62 6.70 4.17 13.99
C THR A 62 6.12 3.86 12.62
N ILE A 63 6.07 2.56 12.29
CA ILE A 63 5.57 2.11 10.98
C ILE A 63 4.06 2.25 10.82
N ASP A 64 3.32 2.36 11.93
CA ASP A 64 1.85 2.44 11.94
C ASP A 64 1.30 3.72 11.31
N LYS A 65 2.14 4.74 11.15
CA LYS A 65 1.81 6.00 10.49
C LYS A 65 2.39 6.15 9.08
N ALA A 66 3.21 5.20 8.64
CA ALA A 66 3.81 5.22 7.31
C ALA A 66 2.76 5.19 6.18
N THR A 67 3.05 5.83 5.06
CA THR A 67 2.25 5.65 3.84
C THR A 67 2.43 4.23 3.29
N LEU A 68 1.32 3.55 3.02
CA LEU A 68 1.30 2.18 2.49
C LEU A 68 1.23 2.18 0.96
N PHE A 69 2.22 1.57 0.33
CA PHE A 69 2.22 1.33 -1.12
C PHE A 69 1.85 -0.12 -1.41
N LYS A 70 0.96 -0.33 -2.38
CA LYS A 70 0.57 -1.69 -2.79
C LYS A 70 1.64 -2.39 -3.64
N ARG A 71 2.48 -1.62 -4.34
CA ARG A 71 3.51 -2.15 -5.26
C ARG A 71 4.85 -1.53 -4.93
N GLU A 72 5.89 -2.35 -4.93
CA GLU A 72 7.26 -1.93 -4.64
C GLU A 72 7.74 -0.82 -5.57
N ARG A 73 7.53 -0.96 -6.88
CA ARG A 73 7.94 0.04 -7.87
C ARG A 73 7.37 1.44 -7.60
N VAL A 74 6.18 1.52 -7.02
CA VAL A 74 5.55 2.80 -6.66
C VAL A 74 6.25 3.39 -5.43
N ALA A 75 6.50 2.58 -4.40
CA ALA A 75 7.28 3.01 -3.24
C ALA A 75 8.68 3.50 -3.66
N ARG A 76 9.37 2.78 -4.55
CA ARG A 76 10.68 3.17 -5.09
C ARG A 76 10.63 4.48 -5.88
N ALA A 77 9.60 4.68 -6.71
CA ALA A 77 9.42 5.93 -7.43
C ALA A 77 9.23 7.11 -6.47
N VAL A 78 8.42 6.95 -5.43
CA VAL A 78 8.23 7.96 -4.38
C VAL A 78 9.52 8.22 -3.61
N ALA A 79 10.22 7.16 -3.18
CA ALA A 79 11.52 7.27 -2.51
C ALA A 79 12.52 8.09 -3.34
N LYS A 80 12.59 7.84 -4.66
CA LYS A 80 13.45 8.59 -5.59
C LYS A 80 13.07 10.07 -5.72
N VAL A 81 11.78 10.38 -5.66
CA VAL A 81 11.32 11.79 -5.71
C VAL A 81 11.72 12.51 -4.42
N TYR A 82 11.51 11.89 -3.27
CA TYR A 82 11.83 12.46 -1.96
C TYR A 82 13.33 12.50 -1.66
N SER A 83 14.13 11.62 -2.26
CA SER A 83 15.58 11.57 -2.04
C SER A 83 16.37 12.67 -2.77
N LYS A 84 15.75 13.39 -3.73
CA LYS A 84 16.42 14.44 -4.52
C LYS A 84 17.05 15.51 -3.61
N GLY A 85 18.35 15.37 -3.38
CA GLY A 85 19.22 16.35 -2.72
C GLY A 85 19.48 16.15 -1.22
N ARG A 86 19.04 15.04 -0.58
CA ARG A 86 19.16 14.95 0.89
C ARG A 86 19.67 13.61 1.44
N ARG A 87 19.04 12.47 1.14
CA ARG A 87 19.35 11.14 1.73
C ARG A 87 18.83 10.00 0.87
N ASP A 88 19.52 8.86 0.89
CA ASP A 88 19.02 7.61 0.32
C ASP A 88 17.81 7.12 1.14
N LEU A 89 16.65 7.13 0.51
CA LEU A 89 15.43 6.52 1.05
C LEU A 89 15.34 5.08 0.56
N LEU A 90 15.02 4.18 1.49
CA LEU A 90 14.95 2.74 1.28
C LEU A 90 13.50 2.28 1.32
N VAL A 91 13.24 1.08 0.81
CA VAL A 91 11.92 0.47 0.81
C VAL A 91 11.90 -0.75 1.72
N ALA A 92 10.91 -0.84 2.61
CA ALA A 92 10.68 -2.04 3.41
C ALA A 92 9.40 -2.72 2.93
N LYS A 93 9.44 -4.05 2.87
CA LYS A 93 8.28 -4.90 2.62
C LYS A 93 7.63 -5.27 3.94
N ILE A 94 6.32 -5.09 4.05
CA ILE A 94 5.56 -5.31 5.27
C ILE A 94 4.30 -6.11 5.01
N THR A 95 3.69 -6.59 6.09
CA THR A 95 2.33 -7.15 6.10
C THR A 95 1.41 -6.29 6.96
N THR A 96 0.14 -6.21 6.57
CA THR A 96 -0.94 -5.55 7.32
C THR A 96 -1.95 -6.54 7.92
N LYS A 97 -1.61 -7.83 8.00
CA LYS A 97 -2.51 -8.87 8.52
C LYS A 97 -3.04 -8.49 9.92
N ARG A 98 -4.35 -8.72 10.12
CA ARG A 98 -5.05 -8.46 11.39
C ARG A 98 -4.92 -7.00 11.87
N GLY A 99 -4.82 -6.05 10.94
CA GLY A 99 -4.71 -4.62 11.25
C GLY A 99 -3.37 -4.20 11.86
N LYS A 100 -2.38 -5.11 11.93
CA LYS A 100 -1.06 -4.83 12.48
C LYS A 100 -0.04 -4.73 11.36
N ARG A 101 0.83 -3.73 11.42
CA ARG A 101 1.93 -3.58 10.46
C ARG A 101 3.16 -4.27 11.02
N ARG A 102 3.74 -5.17 10.22
CA ARG A 102 4.98 -5.87 10.58
C ARG A 102 5.91 -5.90 9.39
N VAL A 103 7.18 -5.58 9.62
CA VAL A 103 8.20 -5.68 8.58
C VAL A 103 8.48 -7.14 8.31
N LEU A 104 8.48 -7.49 7.03
CA LEU A 104 8.90 -8.79 6.52
C LEU A 104 10.37 -8.71 6.10
N GLU A 105 10.75 -7.60 5.47
CA GLU A 105 12.07 -7.40 4.88
C GLU A 105 12.41 -5.92 4.80
N TYR A 106 13.67 -5.59 5.10
CA TYR A 106 14.28 -4.29 4.85
C TYR A 106 15.23 -4.42 3.67
N GLU A 107 15.39 -3.34 2.91
CA GLU A 107 16.46 -3.19 1.90
C GLU A 107 17.79 -2.81 2.55
#